data_AF-A0A6C0AC81-F1
#
_entry.id   AF-A0A6C0AC81-F1
#
_cell.length_a   1.000
_cell.length_b   1.000
_cell.length_c   1.000
_cell.angle_alpha   90.00
_cell.angle_beta   90.00
_cell.angle_gamma   90.00
#
_symmetry.space_group_name_H-M   'P 1'
#
loop_
_entity.id
_entity.type
_entity.pdbx_description
1 polymer ?
#
loop_
_entity_poly.entity_id
_entity_poly.type
_entity_poly.pdbx_seq_one_letter_code
_entity_poly.pdbx_strand_id
1 'polypeptide(L)'
;MSIKNHALYWDIIFLKDYNFKLDGKYKGTDDCIICLDTLEGGYIFTLPCGHKYHRNCFYEYKFKYKFNKCPDCHKEIKKSEEVKLIKDILKD
;
A
#
# COMPACT_ATOMS: atom_id res chain seq x y z
N MET A 1 -9.33 1.80 22.08
CA MET A 1 -8.07 2.17 21.38
C MET A 1 -8.44 3.05 20.19
N SER A 2 -7.99 4.31 20.13
CA SER A 2 -8.47 5.30 19.13
C SER A 2 -8.07 4.97 17.68
N ILE A 3 -8.96 5.30 16.73
CA ILE A 3 -8.89 5.03 15.28
C ILE A 3 -7.57 5.49 14.62
N LYS A 4 -6.94 6.55 15.13
CA LYS A 4 -5.64 7.07 14.62
C LYS A 4 -4.50 6.05 14.73
N ASN A 5 -4.53 5.17 15.74
CA ASN A 5 -3.50 4.15 15.93
C ASN A 5 -3.59 3.01 14.91
N HIS A 6 -4.78 2.78 14.33
CA HIS A 6 -4.99 1.73 13.35
C HIS A 6 -4.38 2.10 11.98
N ALA A 7 -4.51 3.37 11.57
CA ALA A 7 -4.00 3.83 10.28
C ALA A 7 -2.45 3.80 10.22
N LEU A 8 -1.78 4.17 11.31
CA LEU A 8 -0.31 4.10 11.43
C LEU A 8 0.21 2.65 11.44
N TYR A 9 -0.52 1.75 12.10
CA TYR A 9 -0.15 0.33 12.13
C TYR A 9 -0.13 -0.28 10.73
N TRP A 10 -1.16 -0.03 9.92
CA TRP A 10 -1.19 -0.55 8.56
C TRP A 10 -0.17 0.10 7.63
N ASP A 11 0.16 1.39 7.84
CA ASP A 11 1.25 2.03 7.08
C ASP A 11 2.55 1.26 7.32
N ILE A 12 2.88 1.01 8.59
CA ILE A 12 4.09 0.28 8.97
C ILE A 12 4.10 -1.12 8.34
N ILE A 13 2.97 -1.84 8.37
CA ILE A 13 2.86 -3.15 7.72
C ILE A 13 3.09 -3.03 6.22
N PHE A 14 2.41 -2.13 5.51
CA PHE A 14 2.54 -2.06 4.06
C PHE A 14 3.94 -1.63 3.62
N LEU A 15 4.56 -0.71 4.36
CA LEU A 15 5.92 -0.27 4.10
C LEU A 15 6.93 -1.40 4.34
N LYS A 16 6.87 -2.10 5.48
CA LYS A 16 7.88 -3.10 5.86
C LYS A 16 7.61 -4.48 5.26
N ASP A 17 6.38 -4.98 5.44
CA ASP A 17 6.05 -6.34 5.05
C ASP A 17 5.82 -6.48 3.55
N TYR A 18 5.33 -5.43 2.88
CA TYR A 18 4.94 -5.49 1.47
C TYR A 18 5.80 -4.62 0.56
N ASN A 19 6.83 -3.96 1.11
CA ASN A 19 7.76 -3.10 0.38
C ASN A 19 7.09 -1.97 -0.40
N PHE A 20 6.04 -1.38 0.18
CA PHE A 20 5.44 -0.17 -0.39
C PHE A 20 6.34 1.02 -0.10
N LYS A 21 6.24 2.06 -0.93
CA LYS A 21 6.78 3.39 -0.62
C LYS A 21 5.63 4.31 -0.27
N LEU A 22 5.83 5.20 0.70
CA LEU A 22 4.89 6.25 1.05
C LEU A 22 5.55 7.60 0.73
N ASP A 23 5.08 8.21 -0.34
CA ASP A 23 5.48 9.54 -0.75
C ASP A 23 4.51 10.55 -0.13
N GLY A 24 5.01 11.49 0.68
CA GLY A 24 4.21 12.65 1.09
C GLY A 24 4.10 13.67 -0.05
N LYS A 25 3.39 14.80 0.18
CA LYS A 25 3.21 15.95 -0.75
C LYS A 25 3.65 15.67 -2.19
N TYR A 26 2.94 14.77 -2.84
CA TYR A 26 3.31 14.30 -4.17
C TYR A 26 3.16 15.45 -5.17
N LYS A 27 4.15 15.62 -6.06
CA LYS A 27 4.19 16.72 -7.04
C LYS A 27 4.03 16.24 -8.49
N GLY A 28 3.63 14.99 -8.69
CA GLY A 28 3.36 14.46 -10.02
C GLY A 28 1.92 14.77 -10.47
N THR A 29 1.69 14.66 -11.78
CA THR A 29 0.38 14.82 -12.41
C THR A 29 -0.26 13.47 -12.75
N ASP A 30 0.19 12.40 -12.09
CA ASP A 30 -0.39 11.07 -12.23
C ASP A 30 -1.77 11.04 -11.56
N ASP A 31 -2.72 10.31 -12.12
CA ASP A 31 -4.06 10.16 -11.55
C ASP A 31 -4.18 8.89 -10.71
N CYS A 32 -4.97 8.95 -9.64
CA CYS A 32 -5.33 7.78 -8.86
C CYS A 32 -6.47 7.02 -9.54
N ILE A 33 -6.23 5.81 -10.06
CA ILE A 33 -7.28 5.06 -10.78
C ILE A 33 -8.48 4.67 -9.90
N ILE A 34 -8.32 4.70 -8.58
CA ILE A 34 -9.36 4.30 -7.63
C ILE A 34 -10.42 5.39 -7.47
N CYS A 35 -10.01 6.66 -7.40
CA CYS A 35 -10.91 7.80 -7.25
C CYS A 35 -11.03 8.68 -8.51
N LEU A 36 -10.21 8.42 -9.52
CA LEU A 36 -10.13 9.18 -10.78
C LEU A 36 -9.80 10.67 -10.57
N ASP A 37 -8.94 10.95 -9.59
CA ASP A 37 -8.48 12.31 -9.25
C ASP A 37 -6.95 12.37 -9.19
N THR A 38 -6.39 13.56 -9.37
CA THR A 38 -4.94 13.79 -9.37
C THR A 38 -4.31 13.38 -8.05
N LEU A 39 -3.10 12.80 -8.11
CA LEU A 39 -2.32 12.42 -6.93
C LEU A 39 -1.65 13.63 -6.24
N GLU A 40 -1.74 14.83 -6.80
CA GLU A 40 -1.06 16.02 -6.31
C GLU A 40 -1.41 16.37 -4.86
N GLY A 41 -0.39 16.71 -4.05
CA GLY A 41 -0.54 17.17 -2.68
C GLY A 41 -0.90 16.10 -1.65
N GLY A 42 -1.25 14.89 -2.09
CA GLY A 42 -1.62 13.76 -1.25
C GLY A 42 -0.45 12.97 -0.67
N TYR A 43 -0.78 12.06 0.26
CA TYR A 43 0.08 10.95 0.64
C TYR A 43 -0.17 9.78 -0.31
N ILE A 44 0.88 9.29 -0.94
CA ILE A 44 0.80 8.35 -2.06
C ILE A 44 1.51 7.07 -1.69
N PHE A 45 0.80 5.95 -1.85
CA PHE A 45 1.43 4.64 -1.85
C PHE A 45 1.88 4.27 -3.25
N THR A 46 3.15 3.94 -3.36
CA THR A 46 3.73 3.30 -4.54
C THR A 46 3.93 1.81 -4.24
N LEU A 47 3.22 0.95 -4.97
CA LEU A 47 3.36 -0.51 -4.84
C LEU A 47 4.72 -0.98 -5.39
N PRO A 48 5.17 -2.21 -5.05
CA PRO A 48 6.39 -2.79 -5.62
C PRO A 48 6.38 -2.91 -7.14
N CYS A 49 5.19 -2.97 -7.74
CA CYS A 49 5.01 -2.97 -9.19
C CYS A 49 5.16 -1.57 -9.84
N GLY A 50 5.29 -0.50 -9.05
CA GLY A 50 5.49 0.87 -9.50
C GLY A 50 4.22 1.74 -9.59
N HIS A 51 3.03 1.16 -9.49
CA HIS A 51 1.77 1.91 -9.57
C HIS A 51 1.47 2.67 -8.28
N LYS A 52 0.86 3.85 -8.44
CA LYS A 52 0.67 4.84 -7.38
C LYS A 52 -0.80 5.08 -7.08
N TYR A 53 -1.13 5.26 -5.80
CA TYR A 53 -2.49 5.57 -5.34
C TYR A 53 -2.45 6.49 -4.14
N HIS A 54 -3.51 7.28 -3.95
CA HIS A 54 -3.75 7.89 -2.65
C HIS A 54 -3.74 6.83 -1.55
N ARG A 55 -3.00 7.08 -0.47
CA ARG A 55 -2.91 6.23 0.72
C ARG A 55 -4.30 5.78 1.18
N ASN A 56 -5.23 6.72 1.30
CA ASN A 56 -6.59 6.43 1.76
C ASN A 56 -7.41 5.65 0.72
N CYS A 57 -7.28 5.96 -0.57
CA CYS A 57 -7.97 5.20 -1.61
C CYS A 57 -7.51 3.74 -1.66
N PHE A 58 -6.21 3.49 -1.48
CA PHE A 58 -5.68 2.14 -1.39
C PHE A 58 -6.22 1.39 -0.17
N TYR A 59 -6.31 2.04 0.99
CA TYR A 59 -6.92 1.45 2.19
C TYR A 59 -8.37 1.02 1.96
N GLU A 60 -9.19 1.95 1.46
CA GLU A 60 -10.60 1.69 1.16
C GLU A 60 -10.72 0.53 0.16
N TYR A 61 -9.93 0.55 -0.92
CA TYR A 61 -9.92 -0.52 -1.91
C TYR A 61 -9.53 -1.87 -1.29
N LYS A 62 -8.45 -1.89 -0.49
CA LYS A 62 -7.91 -3.10 0.13
C LYS A 62 -8.88 -3.72 1.14
N PHE A 63 -9.47 -2.91 2.01
CA PHE A 63 -10.36 -3.40 3.07
C PHE A 63 -11.77 -3.69 2.57
N LYS A 64 -12.31 -2.87 1.66
CA LYS A 64 -13.65 -3.08 1.10
C LYS A 64 -13.73 -4.30 0.19
N TYR A 65 -12.74 -4.49 -0.68
CA TYR A 65 -12.76 -5.55 -1.70
C TYR A 65 -11.86 -6.74 -1.36
N LYS A 66 -11.21 -6.74 -0.19
CA LYS A 66 -10.27 -7.79 0.27
C LYS A 66 -9.21 -8.16 -0.79
N PHE A 67 -8.80 -7.20 -1.60
CA PHE A 67 -8.03 -7.48 -2.81
C PHE A 67 -6.55 -7.66 -2.51
N ASN A 68 -5.88 -8.62 -3.16
CA ASN A 68 -4.44 -8.91 -2.99
C ASN A 68 -3.65 -8.68 -4.29
N LYS A 69 -4.18 -7.89 -5.22
CA LYS A 69 -3.52 -7.60 -6.51
C LYS A 69 -3.51 -6.09 -6.76
N CYS A 70 -2.57 -5.62 -7.58
CA CYS A 70 -2.54 -4.24 -8.04
C CYS A 70 -3.76 -3.95 -8.93
N PRO A 71 -4.52 -2.86 -8.68
CA PRO A 71 -5.62 -2.43 -9.55
C PRO A 71 -5.25 -2.27 -11.02
N ASP A 72 -4.04 -1.79 -11.31
CA ASP A 72 -3.63 -1.44 -12.68
C ASP A 72 -3.11 -2.64 -13.47
N CYS A 73 -2.20 -3.42 -12.89
CA CYS A 73 -1.50 -4.50 -13.60
C CYS A 73 -1.85 -5.91 -13.13
N HIS A 74 -2.75 -6.02 -12.14
CA HIS A 74 -3.22 -7.28 -11.56
C HIS A 74 -2.12 -8.19 -10.96
N LYS A 75 -0.88 -7.72 -10.84
CA LYS A 75 0.21 -8.42 -10.15
C LYS A 75 -0.16 -8.60 -8.67
N GLU A 76 0.15 -9.77 -8.12
CA GLU A 76 -0.09 -10.06 -6.72
C GLU A 76 0.74 -9.17 -5.79
N ILE A 77 0.11 -8.70 -4.72
CA ILE A 77 0.73 -7.96 -3.62
C ILE A 77 1.14 -8.99 -2.57
N LYS A 78 2.40 -9.42 -2.63
CA LYS A 78 2.96 -10.41 -1.71
C LYS A 78 3.82 -9.74 -0.66
N LYS A 79 3.96 -10.40 0.50
CA LYS A 79 4.97 -9.99 1.47
C LYS A 79 6.37 -10.10 0.85
N SER A 80 7.30 -9.28 1.32
CA SER A 80 8.71 -9.34 0.96
C SER A 80 9.29 -10.72 1.29
N GLU A 81 10.29 -11.14 0.51
CA GLU A 81 10.96 -12.42 0.72
C GLU A 81 11.62 -12.51 2.10
N GLU A 82 12.13 -11.39 2.62
CA GLU A 82 12.69 -11.29 3.97
C GLU A 82 11.66 -11.68 5.05
N VAL A 83 10.44 -11.15 4.96
CA VAL A 83 9.38 -11.47 5.95
C VAL A 83 8.87 -12.90 5.80
N LYS A 84 8.90 -13.48 4.59
CA LYS A 84 8.60 -14.90 4.40
C LYS A 84 9.66 -15.77 5.07
N LEU A 85 10.94 -15.49 4.82
CA LEU A 85 12.06 -16.23 5.39
C LEU A 85 12.05 -16.20 6.92
N ILE A 86 11.88 -15.02 7.53
CA ILE A 86 11.80 -14.89 9.00
C ILE A 86 10.66 -15.74 9.57
N LYS A 87 9.49 -15.73 8.91
CA LYS A 87 8.35 -16.53 9.36
C LYS A 87 8.58 -18.02 9.24
N ASP A 88 9.38 -18.46 8.28
CA ASP A 88 9.67 -19.87 8.12
C ASP A 88 10.71 -20.34 9.14
N ILE A 89 11.71 -19.50 9.47
CA ILE A 89 12.68 -19.77 10.57
C ILE A 89 11.97 -19.83 11.94
N LEU A 90 11.01 -18.93 12.19
CA LEU A 90 10.30 -18.86 13.48
C LEU A 90 9.19 -19.91 13.65
N LYS A 91 8.96 -20.77 12.65
CA LYS A 91 8.00 -21.89 12.75
C LYS A 91 8.64 -23.19 13.26
N ASP A 92 9.96 -23.23 13.38
CA ASP A 92 10.73 -24.29 14.04
C ASP A 92 10.88 -24.00 15.55
#